data_AF-A0A958TX68-F1
#
_entry.id   AF-A0A958TX68-F1
#
_cell.length_a   1.000
_cell.length_b   1.000
_cell.length_c   1.000
_cell.angle_alpha   90.00
_cell.angle_beta   90.00
_cell.angle_gamma   90.00
#
_symmetry.space_group_name_H-M   'P 1'
#
loop_
_entity.id
_entity.type
_entity.pdbx_description
1 polymer ?
#
loop_
_entity_poly.entity_id
_entity_poly.type
_entity_poly.pdbx_seq_one_letter_code
_entity_poly.pdbx_strand_id
1 'polypeptide(L)' 'MKIELIPNIKHTTSNNFFLLAGPCAIEGEEMAMQIAEKIVKITDKLKIPYIFKGSFKKANRSRIDSFTGIGDE' A
#
# COMPACT_ATOMS: atom_id res chain seq x y z
N MET A 1 -1.02 6.00 17.47
CA MET A 1 0.22 6.05 16.67
C MET A 1 0.44 7.50 16.26
N LYS A 2 1.64 8.06 16.46
CA LYS A 2 1.99 9.41 16.01
C LYS A 2 2.41 9.33 14.54
N ILE A 3 1.46 9.50 13.62
CA ILE A 3 1.73 9.35 12.18
C ILE A 3 2.66 10.46 11.67
N GLU A 4 2.70 11.60 12.34
CA GLU A 4 3.60 12.72 12.12
C GLU A 4 5.09 12.38 12.24
N LEU A 5 5.43 11.23 12.86
CA LEU A 5 6.81 10.73 12.94
C LEU A 5 7.23 9.91 11.72
N ILE A 6 6.29 9.57 10.83
CA ILE A 6 6.60 8.81 9.61
C ILE A 6 7.13 9.78 8.55
N PRO A 7 8.34 9.57 8.01
CA PRO A 7 8.90 10.46 7.00
C PRO A 7 8.00 10.55 5.76
N ASN A 8 7.91 11.75 5.18
CA ASN A 8 7.23 12.04 3.91
C ASN A 8 5.71 11.77 3.88
N ILE A 9 5.08 11.46 5.00
CA ILE A 9 3.63 11.32 5.05
C ILE A 9 2.96 12.69 4.97
N LYS A 10 2.02 12.84 4.03
CA LYS A 10 1.29 14.08 3.81
C LYS A 10 0.02 14.14 4.67
N HIS A 11 -0.55 15.34 4.78
CA HIS A 11 -1.88 15.60 5.36
C HIS A 11 -2.05 15.22 6.84
N THR A 12 -0.97 15.12 7.61
CA THR A 12 -0.98 14.69 9.02
C THR A 12 -1.86 15.53 9.94
N THR A 13 -2.14 16.78 9.57
CA THR A 13 -2.97 17.73 10.33
C THR A 13 -4.39 17.88 9.81
N SER A 14 -4.80 17.07 8.82
CA SER A 14 -6.11 17.16 8.15
C SER A 14 -7.33 16.80 9.01
N ASN A 15 -7.11 16.31 10.24
CA ASN A 15 -8.15 15.71 11.10
C ASN A 15 -8.96 14.61 10.38
N ASN A 16 -8.30 13.85 9.52
CA ASN A 16 -8.87 12.72 8.78
C ASN A 16 -8.30 11.39 9.32
N PHE A 17 -8.91 10.28 8.93
CA PHE A 17 -8.36 8.96 9.25
C PHE A 17 -7.07 8.69 8.47
N PHE A 18 -6.25 7.77 8.96
CA PHE A 18 -5.05 7.30 8.28
C PHE A 18 -5.37 6.06 7.43
N LEU A 19 -4.96 6.06 6.16
CA LEU A 19 -5.18 4.97 5.22
C LEU A 19 -3.89 4.17 4.97
N LEU A 20 -3.93 2.88 5.26
CA LEU A 20 -2.92 1.91 4.83
C LEU A 20 -3.57 0.97 3.80
N ALA A 21 -3.26 1.14 2.52
CA ALA A 21 -3.97 0.44 1.45
C ALA A 21 -3.09 0.16 0.23
N GLY A 22 -3.49 -0.82 -0.57
CA GLY A 22 -2.83 -1.23 -1.80
C GLY A 22 -3.22 -2.67 -2.16
N PRO A 23 -2.49 -3.34 -3.06
CA PRO A 23 -2.84 -4.68 -3.50
C PRO A 23 -2.60 -5.73 -2.41
N CYS A 24 -3.26 -6.88 -2.55
CA CYS A 24 -3.09 -7.98 -1.61
C CYS A 24 -1.67 -8.57 -1.67
N ALA A 25 -1.11 -8.76 -2.88
CA ALA A 25 0.29 -9.10 -3.15
C ALA A 25 0.84 -8.19 -4.25
N ILE A 26 2.16 -8.01 -4.28
CA ILE A 26 2.84 -7.40 -5.43
C ILE A 26 3.06 -8.50 -6.47
N GLU A 27 2.49 -8.29 -7.66
CA GLU A 27 2.55 -9.19 -8.81
C GLU A 27 3.47 -8.64 -9.92
N GLY A 28 3.87 -7.37 -9.80
CA GLY A 28 4.76 -6.70 -10.74
C GLY A 28 4.85 -5.20 -10.44
N GLU A 29 5.90 -4.55 -10.95
CA GLU A 29 6.15 -3.11 -10.77
C GLU A 29 5.04 -2.26 -11.39
N GLU A 30 4.66 -2.54 -12.64
CA GLU A 30 3.66 -1.76 -13.37
C GLU A 30 2.32 -1.72 -12.62
N MET A 31 1.81 -2.88 -12.20
CA MET A 31 0.59 -3.00 -11.41
C MET A 31 0.71 -2.22 -10.09
N ALA A 32 1.83 -2.37 -9.37
CA ALA A 32 2.05 -1.68 -8.10
C ALA A 32 2.03 -0.16 -8.28
N MET A 33 2.72 0.34 -9.31
CA MET A 33 2.80 1.77 -9.63
C MET A 33 1.45 2.34 -10.07
N GLN A 34 0.69 1.64 -10.91
CA GLN A 34 -0.66 2.05 -11.31
C GLN A 34 -1.61 2.18 -10.11
N ILE A 35 -1.59 1.20 -9.20
CA ILE A 35 -2.41 1.23 -7.98
C ILE A 35 -1.96 2.37 -7.06
N ALA A 36 -0.66 2.50 -6.82
CA ALA A 36 -0.11 3.55 -5.97
C ALA A 36 -0.46 4.95 -6.50
N GLU A 37 -0.31 5.18 -7.81
CA GLU A 37 -0.65 6.43 -8.48
C GLU A 37 -2.13 6.78 -8.32
N LYS A 38 -3.02 5.80 -8.50
CA LYS A 38 -4.46 6.03 -8.37
C LYS A 38 -4.84 6.40 -6.95
N ILE A 39 -4.35 5.66 -5.96
CA ILE A 39 -4.69 5.89 -4.55
C ILE A 39 -4.10 7.22 -4.08
N VAL A 40 -2.83 7.51 -4.39
CA VAL A 40 -2.17 8.76 -3.93
C VAL A 40 -2.88 10.00 -4.48
N LYS A 41 -3.36 9.99 -5.73
CA LYS A 41 -4.15 11.08 -6.32
C LYS A 41 -5.47 11.31 -5.57
N ILE A 42 -6.16 10.22 -5.18
CA ILE A 42 -7.42 10.30 -4.44
C ILE A 42 -7.18 10.82 -3.03
N THR A 43 -6.18 10.27 -2.32
CA THR A 43 -5.87 10.66 -0.95
C THR A 43 -5.32 12.08 -0.89
N ASP A 44 -4.55 12.53 -1.88
CA ASP A 44 -4.09 13.92 -1.97
C ASP A 44 -5.27 14.90 -2.15
N LYS A 45 -6.23 14.58 -3.02
CA LYS A 45 -7.44 15.40 -3.21
C LYS A 45 -8.28 15.51 -1.94
N LEU A 46 -8.41 14.42 -1.19
CA LEU A 46 -9.24 14.34 0.02
C LEU A 46 -8.48 14.72 1.30
N LYS A 47 -7.19 15.04 1.20
CA LYS A 47 -6.28 15.29 2.31
C LYS A 47 -6.28 14.14 3.34
N ILE A 48 -6.19 12.89 2.87
CA ILE A 48 -6.12 11.69 3.70
C ILE A 48 -4.64 11.28 3.84
N PRO A 49 -4.07 11.18 5.06
CA PRO A 49 -2.77 10.56 5.27
C PRO A 49 -2.73 9.12 4.77
N TYR A 50 -1.72 8.77 3.99
CA TYR A 50 -1.72 7.50 3.25
C TYR A 50 -0.34 6.83 3.20
N ILE A 51 -0.33 5.50 3.34
CA ILE A 51 0.81 4.62 3.04
C ILE A 51 0.33 3.52 2.08
N PHE A 52 1.09 3.34 0.99
CA PHE A 52 0.91 2.20 0.09
C PHE A 52 1.36 0.91 0.78
N LYS A 53 0.51 -0.12 0.73
CA LYS A 53 0.79 -1.45 1.28
C LYS A 53 0.58 -2.52 0.22
N GLY A 54 1.56 -3.40 0.04
CA GLY A 54 1.44 -4.65 -0.71
C GLY A 54 2.33 -5.72 -0.09
N SER A 55 1.91 -6.99 -0.14
CA SER A 55 2.74 -8.09 0.37
C SER A 55 3.71 -8.55 -0.71
N PHE A 56 5.01 -8.57 -0.41
CA PHE A 56 6.05 -9.11 -1.29
C PHE A 56 5.92 -10.63 -1.46
N LYS A 57 5.70 -11.35 -0.35
CA LYS A 57 5.49 -12.79 -0.31
C LYS A 57 4.31 -13.15 0.60
N LYS A 58 3.54 -14.17 0.24
CA LYS A 58 2.43 -14.70 1.03
C LYS A 58 2.78 -16.08 1.58
N ALA A 59 3.04 -16.16 2.89
CA ALA A 59 3.40 -17.39 3.59
C ALA A 59 2.20 -18.32 3.89
N ASN A 60 0.99 -17.77 4.02
CA ASN A 60 -0.20 -18.54 4.38
C ASN A 60 -1.05 -18.82 3.14
N ARG A 61 -0.96 -20.03 2.60
CA ARG A 61 -1.65 -20.44 1.38
C ARG A 61 -2.55 -21.63 1.63
N SER A 62 -3.73 -21.60 1.04
CA SER A 62 -4.69 -22.70 1.09
C SER A 62 -4.27 -23.88 0.22
N ARG A 63 -3.42 -23.65 -0.78
CA ARG A 63 -2.80 -24.68 -1.62
C ARG A 63 -1.31 -24.38 -1.83
N ILE A 64 -0.52 -25.44 -1.95
CA ILE A 64 0.95 -25.35 -2.04
C ILE A 64 1.45 -24.88 -3.41
N ASP A 65 0.64 -25.06 -4.45
CA ASP A 65 0.92 -24.73 -5.87
C ASP A 65 0.56 -23.28 -6.25
N SER A 66 0.20 -22.49 -5.26
CA SER A 66 -0.52 -21.25 -5.46
C SER A 66 0.51 -20.10 -5.59
N PHE A 67 0.27 -19.06 -6.40
CA PHE A 67 1.22 -17.93 -6.61
C PHE A 67 1.64 -17.19 -5.33
N THR A 68 2.91 -17.25 -4.91
CA THR A 68 3.39 -16.75 -3.61
C THR A 68 3.80 -15.29 -3.58
N GLY A 69 3.82 -14.61 -4.73
CA GLY A 69 4.40 -13.27 -4.89
C GLY A 69 5.69 -13.31 -5.68
N ILE A 70 6.25 -12.14 -5.98
CA ILE A 70 7.55 -11.98 -6.65
C ILE A 70 8.76 -12.32 -5.76
N GLY A 71 8.53 -12.95 -4.60
CA GLY A 71 9.53 -13.06 -3.55
C GLY A 71 10.60 -14.13 -3.70
N ASP A 72 10.46 -14.98 -4.72
CA ASP A 72 11.34 -16.11 -5.01
C ASP A 72 11.88 -16.07 -6.46
N GLU A 73 11.61 -14.98 -7.20
CA GLU A 73 12.26 -14.65 -8.48
C GLU A 73 13.49 -13.77 -8.27
#